data_AF-A0A8T8M175-F1
#
_entry.id   AF-A0A8T8M175-F1
#
_cell.length_a   1.000
_cell.length_b   1.000
_cell.length_c   1.000
_cell.angle_alpha   90.00
_cell.angle_beta   90.00
_cell.angle_gamma   90.00
#
_symmetry.space_group_name_H-M   'P 1'
#
loop_
_entity.id
_entity.type
_entity.pdbx_description
1 polymer ?
#
loop_
_entity_poly.entity_id
_entity_poly.type
_entity_poly.pdbx_seq_one_letter_code
_entity_poly.pdbx_strand_id
1 'polypeptide(L)'
;MGISEQFEVAVGHSQTKIQSNSELRLPFTADIKSILGTQGYCCMAQAAVLRTMGYEIDERAGDEQAATIHWMLTHYLHDPENWRANMKAEFDSASMRFSQPGR
;
A
#
# COMPACT_ATOMS: atom_id res chain seq x y z
N MET A 1 8.16 -30.69 -34.93
CA MET A 1 8.46 -30.41 -33.51
C MET A 1 9.51 -29.30 -33.50
N GLY A 2 9.34 -28.14 -32.89
CA GLY A 2 8.25 -27.58 -32.10
C GLY A 2 8.06 -26.10 -32.44
N ILE A 3 6.82 -25.64 -32.31
CA ILE A 3 6.41 -24.25 -32.48
C ILE A 3 7.01 -23.39 -31.35
N SER A 4 7.61 -22.26 -31.70
CA SER A 4 7.98 -21.21 -30.75
C SER A 4 6.71 -20.45 -30.36
N GLU A 5 6.22 -20.64 -29.13
CA GLU A 5 5.20 -19.77 -28.55
C GLU A 5 5.88 -18.73 -27.68
N GLN A 6 6.00 -17.52 -28.21
CA GLN A 6 6.27 -16.32 -27.42
C GLN A 6 4.95 -15.93 -26.76
N PHE A 7 4.83 -16.15 -25.45
CA PHE A 7 3.71 -15.66 -24.67
C PHE A 7 3.93 -14.18 -24.39
N GLU A 8 3.27 -13.33 -25.17
CA GLU A 8 3.17 -11.91 -24.90
C GLU A 8 2.17 -11.72 -23.74
N VAL A 9 2.69 -11.47 -22.53
CA VAL A 9 1.87 -11.10 -21.38
C VAL A 9 1.35 -9.69 -21.63
N ALA A 10 0.10 -9.60 -22.08
CA ALA A 10 -0.61 -8.33 -22.21
C ALA A 10 -0.80 -7.70 -20.83
N VAL A 11 0.11 -6.81 -20.43
CA VAL A 11 -0.08 -5.95 -19.25
C VAL A 11 -1.13 -4.91 -19.62
N GLY A 12 -2.38 -5.18 -19.25
CA GLY A 12 -3.48 -4.23 -19.35
C GLY A 12 -3.28 -3.04 -18.41
N HIS A 13 -2.48 -2.05 -18.82
CA HIS A 13 -2.47 -0.74 -18.18
C HIS A 13 -3.79 -0.03 -18.47
N SER A 14 -4.79 -0.25 -17.61
CA SER A 14 -5.97 0.63 -17.56
C SER A 14 -5.51 1.96 -17.01
N GLN A 15 -5.08 2.84 -17.91
CA GLN A 15 -4.60 4.18 -17.58
C GLN A 15 -5.80 5.05 -17.21
N THR A 16 -6.22 5.00 -15.95
CA THR A 16 -7.28 5.86 -15.43
C THR A 16 -6.83 7.31 -15.54
N LYS A 17 -7.60 8.16 -16.22
CA LYS A 17 -7.33 9.59 -16.35
C LYS A 17 -7.38 10.24 -14.96
N ILE A 18 -6.21 10.44 -14.35
CA ILE A 18 -6.09 11.12 -13.05
C ILE A 18 -6.62 12.55 -13.23
N GLN A 19 -7.76 12.86 -12.61
CA GLN A 19 -8.23 14.22 -12.49
C GLN A 19 -7.30 14.93 -11.49
N SER A 20 -6.45 15.85 -11.99
CA SER A 20 -5.57 16.62 -11.12
C SER A 20 -6.40 17.63 -10.32
N ASN A 21 -6.68 17.32 -9.07
CA ASN A 21 -7.22 18.30 -8.15
C ASN A 21 -6.06 19.21 -7.70
N SER A 22 -5.94 20.40 -8.28
CA SER A 22 -4.77 21.29 -8.17
C SER A 22 -4.51 21.89 -6.79
N GLU A 23 -5.28 21.50 -5.77
CA GLU A 23 -5.26 22.12 -4.44
C GLU A 23 -4.86 21.19 -3.29
N LEU A 24 -4.53 19.92 -3.53
CA LEU A 24 -4.05 19.04 -2.45
C LEU A 24 -2.63 19.43 -2.01
N ARG A 25 -2.52 20.42 -1.12
CA ARG A 25 -1.28 20.77 -0.43
C ARG A 25 -1.23 20.09 0.93
N LEU A 26 -0.47 19.00 1.00
CA LEU A 26 -0.14 18.35 2.27
C LEU A 26 0.88 19.20 3.04
N PRO A 27 0.55 19.73 4.23
CA PRO A 27 1.54 20.43 5.04
C PRO A 27 2.61 19.45 5.51
N PHE A 28 3.89 19.85 5.49
CA PHE A 28 5.02 19.00 5.88
C PHE A 28 5.17 18.90 7.42
N THR A 29 4.12 18.39 8.06
CA THR A 29 3.99 18.22 9.50
C THR A 29 4.88 17.08 10.02
N ALA A 30 4.98 16.95 11.35
CA ALA A 30 5.67 15.82 11.98
C ALA A 30 5.07 14.46 11.54
N ASP A 31 3.76 14.41 11.30
CA ASP A 31 3.07 13.21 10.87
C ASP A 31 3.40 12.84 9.43
N ILE A 32 3.36 13.81 8.51
CA ILE A 32 3.79 13.59 7.13
C ILE A 32 5.28 13.18 7.09
N LYS A 33 6.14 13.80 7.89
CA LYS A 33 7.55 13.39 8.03
C LYS A 33 7.67 11.96 8.54
N SER A 34 6.86 11.57 9.52
CA SER A 34 6.84 10.20 10.05
C SER A 34 6.41 9.19 8.98
N ILE A 35 5.37 9.49 8.21
CA ILE A 35 4.86 8.61 7.15
C ILE A 35 5.89 8.45 6.03
N LEU A 36 6.46 9.57 5.56
CA LEU A 36 7.49 9.54 4.52
C LEU A 36 8.82 8.97 5.04
N GLY A 37 9.09 9.07 6.34
CA GLY A 37 10.25 8.47 7.00
C GLY A 37 10.21 6.95 7.09
N THR A 38 9.03 6.32 6.88
CA THR A 38 8.89 4.85 6.79
C THR A 38 9.76 4.26 5.68
N GLN A 39 10.21 5.08 4.71
CA GLN A 39 11.12 4.65 3.66
C GLN A 39 12.46 4.07 4.18
N GLY A 40 12.87 4.40 5.41
CA GLY A 40 14.09 3.85 6.02
C GLY A 40 13.96 2.45 6.62
N TYR A 41 12.77 1.83 6.61
CA TYR A 41 12.48 0.57 7.30
C TYR A 41 12.01 -0.52 6.34
N CYS A 42 12.26 -1.79 6.69
CA CYS A 42 11.73 -2.95 5.95
C CYS A 42 10.19 -2.96 6.04
N CYS A 43 9.52 -2.71 4.91
CA CYS A 43 8.06 -2.69 4.79
C CYS A 43 7.44 -4.06 4.46
N MET A 44 8.25 -5.12 4.46
CA MET A 44 7.84 -6.47 4.09
C MET A 44 6.68 -6.99 4.95
N ALA A 45 6.74 -6.80 6.27
CA ALA A 45 5.68 -7.25 7.17
C ALA A 45 4.36 -6.48 6.94
N GLN A 46 4.45 -5.18 6.68
CA GLN A 46 3.31 -4.33 6.35
C GLN A 46 2.70 -4.74 5.02
N ALA A 47 3.52 -4.90 3.98
CA ALA A 47 3.08 -5.36 2.67
C ALA A 47 2.43 -6.75 2.73
N ALA A 48 2.97 -7.67 3.53
CA ALA A 48 2.35 -8.98 3.75
C ALA A 48 0.93 -8.86 4.31
N VAL A 49 0.72 -8.02 5.34
CA VAL A 49 -0.63 -7.78 5.90
C VAL A 49 -1.53 -7.07 4.90
N LEU A 50 -1.03 -6.08 4.16
CA LEU A 50 -1.82 -5.40 3.12
C LEU A 50 -2.28 -6.37 2.03
N ARG A 51 -1.45 -7.35 1.64
CA ARG A 51 -1.88 -8.40 0.70
C ARG A 51 -3.06 -9.23 1.24
N THR A 52 -3.13 -9.50 2.55
CA THR A 52 -4.29 -10.21 3.13
C THR A 52 -5.57 -9.39 3.13
N MET A 53 -5.43 -8.06 3.05
CA MET A 53 -6.55 -7.13 2.89
C MET A 53 -6.98 -6.98 1.42
N GLY A 54 -6.28 -7.62 0.47
CA GLY A 54 -6.60 -7.61 -0.95
C GLY A 54 -5.80 -6.64 -1.80
N TYR A 55 -4.74 -6.01 -1.26
CA TYR A 55 -3.84 -5.18 -2.06
C TYR A 55 -2.91 -6.05 -2.93
N GLU A 56 -2.81 -5.73 -4.21
CA GLU A 56 -1.80 -6.32 -5.11
C GLU A 56 -0.50 -5.54 -4.98
N ILE A 57 0.55 -6.17 -4.44
CA ILE A 57 1.85 -5.53 -4.14
C ILE A 57 2.97 -6.48 -4.56
N ASP A 58 3.84 -6.03 -5.46
CA ASP A 58 5.03 -6.77 -5.87
C ASP A 58 6.02 -6.96 -4.71
N GLU A 59 6.84 -8.01 -4.75
CA GLU A 59 7.81 -8.35 -3.68
C GLU A 59 9.05 -7.44 -3.67
N ARG A 60 9.20 -6.56 -4.67
CA ARG A 60 10.31 -5.62 -4.70
C ARG A 60 10.12 -4.60 -3.57
N ALA A 61 11.16 -4.39 -2.77
CA ALA A 61 11.11 -3.52 -1.59
C ALA A 61 10.56 -2.10 -1.86
N GLY A 62 10.78 -1.55 -3.05
CA GLY A 62 10.23 -0.26 -3.46
C GLY A 62 8.70 -0.25 -3.58
N ASP A 63 8.12 -1.33 -4.09
CA ASP A 63 6.66 -1.46 -4.24
C ASP A 63 5.99 -1.70 -2.89
N GLU A 64 6.60 -2.51 -2.02
CA GLU A 64 6.17 -2.71 -0.63
C GLU A 64 6.17 -1.40 0.17
N GLN A 65 7.23 -0.60 0.00
CA GLN A 65 7.34 0.70 0.63
C GLN A 65 6.30 1.69 0.09
N ALA A 66 6.13 1.75 -1.24
CA ALA A 66 5.15 2.64 -1.87
C ALA A 66 3.72 2.31 -1.41
N ALA A 67 3.35 1.03 -1.37
CA ALA A 67 2.04 0.59 -0.90
C ALA A 67 1.81 0.94 0.57
N THR A 68 2.82 0.73 1.43
CA THR A 68 2.74 1.06 2.86
C THR A 68 2.54 2.57 3.07
N ILE A 69 3.32 3.41 2.38
CA ILE A 69 3.20 4.87 2.48
C ILE A 69 1.86 5.35 1.95
N HIS A 70 1.41 4.82 0.81
CA HIS A 70 0.11 5.15 0.24
C HIS A 70 -1.03 4.83 1.21
N TRP A 71 -0.99 3.66 1.83
CA TRP A 71 -1.98 3.26 2.84
C TRP A 71 -1.96 4.16 4.08
N MET A 72 -0.77 4.46 4.63
CA MET A 72 -0.64 5.40 5.76
C MET A 72 -1.15 6.82 5.41
N LEU A 73 -0.84 7.32 4.21
CA LEU A 73 -1.32 8.61 3.73
C LEU A 73 -2.84 8.62 3.55
N THR A 74 -3.44 7.51 3.12
CA THR A 74 -4.89 7.38 2.98
C THR A 74 -5.59 7.55 4.33
N HIS A 75 -5.08 6.89 5.38
CA HIS A 75 -5.57 7.08 6.74
C HIS A 75 -5.40 8.52 7.23
N TYR A 76 -4.23 9.11 6.99
CA TYR A 76 -3.94 10.49 7.39
C TYR A 76 -4.87 11.50 6.70
N LEU A 77 -5.08 11.35 5.39
CA LEU A 77 -5.95 12.24 4.61
C LEU A 77 -7.43 12.13 5.01
N HIS A 78 -7.85 10.95 5.48
CA HIS A 78 -9.22 10.73 5.93
C HIS A 78 -9.50 11.31 7.33
N ASP A 79 -8.59 11.07 8.28
CA ASP A 79 -8.73 11.55 9.67
C ASP A 79 -7.35 11.87 10.27
N PRO A 80 -6.81 13.09 10.06
CA PRO A 80 -5.48 13.47 10.52
C PRO A 80 -5.26 13.39 12.02
N GLU A 81 -6.32 13.45 12.84
CA GLU A 81 -6.20 13.39 14.30
C GLU A 81 -6.08 11.95 14.80
N ASN A 82 -6.83 11.01 14.21
CA ASN A 82 -6.90 9.62 14.67
C ASN A 82 -6.22 8.60 13.74
N TRP A 83 -5.57 9.05 12.65
CA TRP A 83 -5.04 8.16 11.61
C TRP A 83 -4.18 7.00 12.13
N ARG A 84 -3.33 7.24 13.14
CA ARG A 84 -2.49 6.17 13.71
C ARG A 84 -3.31 5.10 14.40
N ALA A 85 -4.35 5.49 15.14
CA ALA A 85 -5.24 4.56 15.83
C ALA A 85 -6.06 3.77 14.81
N ASN A 86 -6.61 4.46 13.80
CA ASN A 86 -7.39 3.84 12.72
C ASN A 86 -6.55 2.84 11.91
N MET A 87 -5.36 3.27 11.48
CA MET A 87 -4.36 2.45 10.77
C MET A 87 -3.98 1.23 11.61
N LYS A 88 -3.67 1.42 12.90
CA LYS A 88 -3.29 0.32 13.79
C LYS A 88 -4.43 -0.68 14.00
N ALA A 89 -5.65 -0.21 14.21
CA ALA A 89 -6.82 -1.07 14.39
C ALA A 89 -7.09 -1.92 13.13
N GLU A 90 -6.97 -1.32 11.94
CA GLU A 90 -7.09 -2.05 10.67
C GLU A 90 -5.98 -3.10 10.50
N PHE A 91 -4.73 -2.72 10.78
CA PHE A 91 -3.58 -3.63 10.73
C PHE A 91 -3.74 -4.83 11.67
N ASP A 92 -4.09 -4.58 12.93
CA ASP A 92 -4.25 -5.62 13.93
C ASP A 92 -5.39 -6.56 13.52
N SER A 93 -6.51 -6.03 13.01
CA SER A 93 -7.62 -6.83 12.51
C SER A 93 -7.21 -7.75 11.35
N ALA A 94 -6.44 -7.24 10.39
CA ALA A 94 -5.94 -8.02 9.26
C ALA A 94 -4.89 -9.06 9.67
N SER A 95 -3.98 -8.69 10.58
CA SER A 95 -2.94 -9.57 11.13
C SER A 95 -3.53 -10.73 11.93
N MET A 96 -4.61 -10.50 12.69
CA MET A 96 -5.34 -11.57 13.38
C MET A 96 -5.96 -12.57 12.40
N ARG A 97 -6.49 -12.10 11.26
CA ARG A 97 -7.03 -12.99 10.20
C ARG A 97 -5.91 -13.79 9.54
N PHE A 98 -4.76 -13.17 9.30
CA PHE A 98 -3.57 -13.85 8.76
C PHE A 98 -3.08 -14.97 9.70
N SER A 99 -3.16 -14.74 11.01
CA SER A 99 -2.70 -15.69 12.03
C SER A 99 -3.70 -16.83 12.31
N GLN A 100 -4.90 -16.81 11.72
CA GLN A 100 -5.92 -17.85 11.88
C GLN A 100 -6.11 -18.65 10.58
N PRO A 101 -5.33 -19.71 10.34
CA PRO A 101 -5.53 -20.56 9.17
C PRO A 101 -6.77 -21.46 9.38
N GLY A 102 -7.76 -21.39 8.48
CA GLY A 102 -8.82 -22.41 8.38
C GLY A 102 -10.28 -21.95 8.50
N ARG A 103 -10.70 -20.93 7.75
CA ARG A 103 -12.11 -20.80 7.33
C ARG A 103 -12.21 -20.82 5.82
#